data_AF-A0A0F9EJ79-F1
#
_entry.id   AF-A0A0F9EJ79-F1
#
_cell.length_a   1.000
_cell.length_b   1.000
_cell.length_c   1.000
_cell.angle_alpha   90.00
_cell.angle_beta   90.00
_cell.angle_gamma   90.00
#
_symmetry.space_group_name_H-M   'P 1'
#
loop_
_entity.id
_entity.type
_entity.pdbx_description
1 polymer ?
#
loop_
_entity_poly.entity_id
_entity_poly.type
_entity_poly.pdbx_seq_one_letter_code
_entity_poly.pdbx_strand_id
1 'polypeptide(L)'
;SEAIHLYNSKRPYPSMQELIRYGRYNSDAENPKAFVWSLFDVHPDEWEMWNWLSIQKLSTEQVQSVYRRGGWDKNRAGLELSRLGWPLEEREALLNLAYQLPNAMLLVQGNLLQEVSTTDMIDDIAKAGIHPKYADKYFDGVLTKPNTQDLIAWQLRIDPNLEALDDELRKTGIHPNYFDVYKTLAHPIPPINDLITMAVREAFTPEIASRFGQYEGLPQAYVEAAAKKGLTKEWAERYWAAHWTLPSVQQGFGMLHRGIINQADLGLLMRALDIMPFWRDKLMQLSYKPLTRVDVRRMHLLGTLDESGVKRAYQDVGYNDRNASLMTDFTVRYNRRSLSGFTPRDALSAYINQYIETGQATSILRDIGVKASEIPNMIRLAGYKREWKYKTERIAAIGNLYKKGKYDYATARSKLSQVGLSGDIVNTQLQQWEPSTEAERTATFTNAQTLKLLTMGLIDEPRARAELQLLGFDDERRDLLIKSTKEQTE
;
A
#
# COMPACT_ATOMS: atom_id res chain seq x y z
N SER A 1 -61.31 -80.33 -84.09
CA SER A 1 -60.69 -80.24 -85.42
C SER A 1 -59.29 -79.64 -85.27
N GLU A 2 -58.35 -79.93 -86.17
CA GLU A 2 -57.01 -79.29 -86.17
C GLU A 2 -57.09 -77.76 -86.10
N ALA A 3 -58.13 -77.16 -86.69
CA ALA A 3 -58.40 -75.73 -86.60
C ALA A 3 -58.58 -75.21 -85.16
N ILE A 4 -59.17 -76.00 -84.24
CA ILE A 4 -59.34 -75.63 -82.83
C ILE A 4 -58.00 -75.72 -82.08
N HIS A 5 -57.19 -76.75 -82.33
CA HIS A 5 -55.87 -76.86 -81.70
C HIS A 5 -54.91 -75.76 -82.18
N LEU A 6 -54.93 -75.44 -83.49
CA LEU A 6 -54.15 -74.34 -84.06
C LEU A 6 -54.62 -72.96 -83.55
N TYR A 7 -55.92 -72.78 -83.31
CA TYR A 7 -56.43 -71.56 -82.70
C TYR A 7 -55.99 -71.44 -81.23
N ASN A 8 -56.06 -72.54 -80.47
CA ASN A 8 -55.64 -72.58 -79.07
C ASN A 8 -54.13 -72.39 -78.90
N SER A 9 -53.29 -72.90 -79.82
CA SER A 9 -51.83 -72.70 -79.76
C SER A 9 -51.40 -71.26 -80.07
N LYS A 10 -52.28 -70.45 -80.66
CA LYS A 10 -52.05 -69.02 -80.91
C LYS A 10 -52.55 -68.11 -79.79
N ARG A 11 -53.23 -68.65 -78.78
CA ARG A 11 -53.66 -67.86 -77.63
C ARG A 11 -52.45 -67.49 -76.78
N PRO A 12 -52.37 -66.24 -76.26
CA PRO A 12 -51.37 -65.90 -75.27
C PRO A 12 -51.44 -66.86 -74.09
N TYR A 13 -50.30 -67.47 -73.75
CA TYR A 13 -50.15 -68.32 -72.58
C TYR A 13 -48.86 -67.92 -71.85
N PRO A 14 -48.82 -67.98 -70.51
CA PRO A 14 -47.61 -67.61 -69.77
C PRO A 14 -46.41 -68.46 -70.18
N SER A 15 -45.20 -67.90 -70.07
CA SER A 15 -43.99 -68.66 -70.32
C SER A 15 -43.84 -69.80 -69.31
N MET A 16 -43.01 -70.80 -69.62
CA MET A 16 -42.77 -71.91 -68.69
C MET A 16 -42.28 -71.43 -67.32
N GLN A 17 -41.39 -70.43 -67.30
CA GLN A 17 -40.89 -69.85 -66.05
C GLN A 17 -41.99 -69.12 -65.26
N GLU A 18 -42.91 -68.45 -65.95
CA GLU A 18 -44.06 -67.78 -65.33
C GLU A 18 -45.06 -68.79 -64.77
N LEU A 19 -45.33 -69.89 -65.48
CA LEU A 19 -46.17 -70.99 -64.99
C LEU A 19 -45.57 -71.65 -63.75
N ILE A 20 -44.26 -71.91 -63.76
CA ILE A 20 -43.57 -72.47 -62.60
C ILE A 20 -43.61 -71.50 -61.43
N ARG A 21 -43.37 -70.20 -61.67
CA ARG A 21 -43.49 -69.17 -60.62
C ARG A 21 -44.91 -69.10 -60.07
N TYR A 22 -45.92 -69.11 -60.93
CA TYR A 22 -47.32 -69.16 -60.53
C TYR A 22 -47.62 -70.39 -59.68
N GLY A 23 -47.08 -71.56 -60.07
CA GLY A 23 -47.17 -72.79 -59.29
C GLY A 23 -46.55 -72.68 -57.89
N ARG A 24 -45.41 -72.00 -57.74
CA ARG A 24 -44.79 -71.77 -56.42
C ARG A 24 -45.67 -70.94 -55.47
N TYR A 25 -46.50 -70.05 -56.00
CA TYR A 25 -47.44 -69.26 -55.18
C TYR A 25 -48.75 -69.98 -54.87
N ASN A 26 -49.15 -70.98 -55.68
CA ASN A 26 -50.45 -71.65 -55.60
C ASN A 26 -50.38 -73.14 -55.23
N SER A 27 -49.17 -73.64 -54.93
CA SER A 27 -48.91 -75.02 -54.51
C SER A 27 -47.68 -75.08 -53.58
N ASP A 28 -46.89 -76.15 -53.62
CA ASP A 28 -45.61 -76.24 -52.90
C ASP A 28 -44.57 -75.31 -53.56
N ALA A 29 -44.09 -74.34 -52.78
CA ALA A 29 -43.13 -73.34 -53.23
C ALA A 29 -41.76 -73.93 -53.59
N GLU A 30 -41.35 -75.05 -53.01
CA GLU A 30 -40.08 -75.72 -53.31
C GLU A 30 -40.23 -76.76 -54.43
N ASN A 31 -41.42 -77.38 -54.56
CA ASN A 31 -41.71 -78.40 -55.57
C ASN A 31 -43.07 -78.21 -56.29
N PRO A 32 -43.19 -77.21 -57.19
CA PRO A 32 -44.45 -76.90 -57.89
C PRO A 32 -44.79 -77.88 -59.02
N LYS A 33 -44.03 -78.99 -59.18
CA LYS A 33 -44.06 -79.87 -60.35
C LYS A 33 -45.46 -80.41 -60.67
N ALA A 34 -46.11 -81.02 -59.68
CA ALA A 34 -47.43 -81.63 -59.87
C ALA A 34 -48.49 -80.60 -60.28
N PHE A 35 -48.42 -79.39 -59.73
CA PHE A 35 -49.33 -78.30 -60.07
C PHE A 35 -49.09 -77.79 -61.49
N VAL A 36 -47.84 -77.54 -61.88
CA VAL A 36 -47.51 -77.07 -63.23
C VAL A 36 -47.91 -78.10 -64.29
N TRP A 37 -47.67 -79.39 -64.05
CA TRP A 37 -48.05 -80.47 -64.95
C TRP A 37 -49.57 -80.64 -65.09
N SER A 38 -50.36 -80.18 -64.12
CA SER A 38 -51.82 -80.10 -64.25
C SER A 38 -52.29 -78.99 -65.20
N LEU A 39 -51.46 -77.96 -65.41
CA LEU A 39 -51.76 -76.78 -66.22
C LEU A 39 -51.12 -76.84 -67.62
N PHE A 40 -49.99 -77.52 -67.77
CA PHE A 40 -49.25 -77.61 -69.02
C PHE A 40 -48.43 -78.90 -69.10
N ASP A 41 -48.46 -79.57 -70.24
CA ASP A 41 -47.72 -80.81 -70.46
C ASP A 41 -46.22 -80.49 -70.68
N VAL A 42 -45.38 -80.78 -69.69
CA VAL A 42 -43.93 -80.55 -69.74
C VAL A 42 -43.24 -81.89 -69.90
N HIS A 43 -42.36 -82.00 -70.90
CA HIS A 43 -41.57 -83.21 -71.08
C HIS A 43 -40.74 -83.53 -69.82
N PRO A 44 -40.75 -84.77 -69.29
CA PRO A 44 -40.06 -85.11 -68.04
C PRO A 44 -38.58 -84.72 -68.01
N ASP A 45 -37.88 -84.86 -69.13
CA ASP A 45 -36.45 -84.57 -69.25
C ASP A 45 -36.13 -83.07 -69.25
N GLU A 46 -37.12 -82.19 -69.47
CA GLU A 46 -36.92 -80.74 -69.52
C GLU A 46 -37.25 -80.04 -68.20
N TRP A 47 -37.96 -80.73 -67.29
CA TRP A 47 -38.47 -80.12 -66.05
C TRP A 47 -37.34 -79.47 -65.23
N GLU A 48 -36.22 -80.16 -65.05
CA GLU A 48 -35.11 -79.66 -64.22
C GLU A 48 -34.49 -78.37 -64.78
N MET A 49 -34.36 -78.28 -66.10
CA MET A 49 -33.87 -77.06 -66.77
C MET A 49 -34.85 -75.91 -66.56
N TRP A 50 -36.14 -76.11 -66.85
CA TRP A 50 -37.15 -75.07 -66.72
C TRP A 50 -37.34 -74.62 -65.27
N ASN A 51 -37.32 -75.57 -64.34
CA ASN A 51 -37.36 -75.30 -62.91
C ASN A 51 -36.15 -74.46 -62.49
N TRP A 52 -34.93 -74.84 -62.89
CA TRP A 52 -33.73 -74.05 -62.61
C TRP A 52 -33.82 -72.63 -63.21
N LEU A 53 -34.27 -72.49 -64.45
CA LEU A 53 -34.47 -71.19 -65.11
C LEU A 53 -35.48 -70.30 -64.37
N SER A 54 -36.48 -70.90 -63.72
CA SER A 54 -37.51 -70.17 -62.95
C SER A 54 -37.03 -69.58 -61.63
N ILE A 55 -35.95 -70.12 -61.04
CA ILE A 55 -35.41 -69.71 -59.74
C ILE A 55 -34.70 -68.35 -59.84
N GLN A 56 -34.79 -67.53 -58.79
CA GLN A 56 -34.01 -66.30 -58.66
C GLN A 56 -32.55 -66.62 -58.32
N LYS A 57 -31.60 -65.98 -59.01
CA LYS A 57 -30.17 -66.10 -58.72
C LYS A 57 -29.71 -64.80 -58.07
N LEU A 58 -28.71 -64.87 -57.20
CA LEU A 58 -28.13 -63.66 -56.64
C LEU A 58 -27.54 -62.80 -57.76
N SER A 59 -27.77 -61.50 -57.72
CA SER A 59 -27.07 -60.55 -58.58
C SER A 59 -25.60 -60.45 -58.19
N THR A 60 -24.76 -59.90 -59.07
CA THR A 60 -23.35 -59.61 -58.76
C THR A 60 -23.21 -58.78 -57.48
N GLU A 61 -24.05 -57.76 -57.29
CA GLU A 61 -24.06 -56.92 -56.09
C GLU A 61 -24.48 -57.67 -54.82
N GLN A 62 -25.42 -58.61 -54.94
CA GLN A 62 -25.84 -59.47 -53.83
C GLN A 62 -24.73 -60.44 -53.45
N VAL A 63 -24.04 -61.04 -54.42
CA VAL A 63 -22.85 -61.88 -54.18
C VAL A 63 -21.75 -61.08 -53.48
N GLN A 64 -21.41 -59.89 -53.98
CA GLN A 64 -20.47 -58.97 -53.34
C GLN A 64 -20.89 -58.62 -51.91
N SER A 65 -22.17 -58.36 -51.68
CA SER A 65 -22.70 -58.00 -50.36
C SER A 65 -22.62 -59.16 -49.35
N VAL A 66 -22.93 -60.38 -49.78
CA VAL A 66 -22.80 -61.59 -48.95
C VAL A 66 -21.33 -61.84 -48.61
N TYR A 67 -20.43 -61.72 -49.60
CA TYR A 67 -19.00 -61.86 -49.41
C TYR A 67 -18.43 -60.82 -48.42
N ARG A 68 -18.67 -59.51 -48.66
CA ARG A 68 -18.20 -58.43 -47.79
C ARG A 68 -18.67 -58.58 -46.35
N ARG A 69 -19.89 -59.08 -46.14
CA ARG A 69 -20.47 -59.29 -44.80
C ARG A 69 -20.00 -60.59 -44.12
N GLY A 70 -19.08 -61.33 -44.73
CA GLY A 70 -18.52 -62.57 -44.19
C GLY A 70 -19.44 -63.79 -44.33
N GLY A 71 -20.51 -63.70 -45.12
CA GLY A 71 -21.42 -64.83 -45.34
C GLY A 71 -20.83 -65.92 -46.24
N TRP A 72 -19.91 -65.55 -47.14
CA TRP A 72 -19.17 -66.46 -48.01
C TRP A 72 -17.68 -66.13 -47.99
N ASP A 73 -16.82 -67.14 -48.17
CA ASP A 73 -15.40 -66.94 -48.44
C ASP A 73 -15.13 -66.57 -49.91
N LYS A 74 -13.86 -66.26 -50.23
CA LYS A 74 -13.43 -65.87 -51.59
C LYS A 74 -13.73 -66.96 -52.62
N ASN A 75 -13.57 -68.24 -52.25
CA ASN A 75 -13.77 -69.37 -53.15
C ASN A 75 -15.25 -69.55 -53.50
N ARG A 76 -16.13 -69.49 -52.50
CA ARG A 76 -17.59 -69.62 -52.69
C ARG A 76 -18.14 -68.45 -53.49
N ALA A 77 -17.73 -67.23 -53.17
CA ALA A 77 -18.15 -66.03 -53.91
C ALA A 77 -17.63 -66.04 -55.36
N GLY A 78 -16.36 -66.41 -55.56
CA GLY A 78 -15.77 -66.56 -56.90
C GLY A 78 -16.45 -67.64 -57.75
N LEU A 79 -16.84 -68.77 -57.14
CA LEU A 79 -17.63 -69.80 -57.81
C LEU A 79 -19.01 -69.28 -58.22
N GLU A 80 -19.67 -68.49 -57.38
CA GLU A 80 -20.97 -67.92 -57.72
C GLU A 80 -20.87 -66.86 -58.83
N LEU A 81 -19.85 -65.99 -58.80
CA LEU A 81 -19.56 -65.07 -59.91
C LEU A 81 -19.26 -65.82 -61.22
N SER A 82 -18.59 -66.97 -61.15
CA SER A 82 -18.39 -67.85 -62.31
C SER A 82 -19.71 -68.36 -62.87
N ARG A 83 -20.65 -68.77 -62.02
CA ARG A 83 -21.99 -69.24 -62.42
C ARG A 83 -22.83 -68.11 -63.02
N LEU A 84 -22.59 -66.87 -62.60
CA LEU A 84 -23.22 -65.66 -63.17
C LEU A 84 -22.58 -65.19 -64.48
N GLY A 85 -21.50 -65.84 -64.95
CA GLY A 85 -20.89 -65.58 -66.25
C GLY A 85 -19.65 -64.70 -66.24
N TRP A 86 -19.11 -64.33 -65.07
CA TRP A 86 -17.87 -63.55 -65.01
C TRP A 86 -16.62 -64.42 -65.29
N PRO A 87 -15.71 -63.98 -66.17
CA PRO A 87 -14.46 -64.70 -66.47
C PRO A 87 -13.54 -64.73 -65.24
N LEU A 88 -12.61 -65.69 -65.21
CA LEU A 88 -11.74 -65.92 -64.04
C LEU A 88 -10.95 -64.67 -63.63
N GLU A 89 -10.44 -63.94 -64.61
CA GLU A 89 -9.59 -62.75 -64.45
C GLU A 89 -10.31 -61.53 -63.85
N GLU A 90 -11.63 -61.41 -63.99
CA GLU A 90 -12.40 -60.25 -63.50
C GLU A 90 -12.96 -60.45 -62.08
N ARG A 91 -13.01 -61.69 -61.60
CA ARG A 91 -13.67 -62.02 -60.32
C ARG A 91 -13.02 -61.35 -59.13
N GLU A 92 -11.69 -61.27 -59.13
CA GLU A 92 -10.96 -60.63 -58.03
C GLU A 92 -11.21 -59.12 -58.00
N ALA A 93 -11.20 -58.45 -59.16
CA ALA A 93 -11.55 -57.04 -59.26
C ALA A 93 -12.99 -56.79 -58.76
N LEU A 94 -13.94 -57.63 -59.14
CA LEU A 94 -15.33 -57.55 -58.66
C LEU A 94 -15.44 -57.76 -57.15
N LEU A 95 -14.72 -58.70 -56.56
CA LEU A 95 -14.74 -58.87 -55.11
C LEU A 95 -14.09 -57.68 -54.39
N ASN A 96 -13.03 -57.08 -54.95
CA ASN A 96 -12.43 -55.87 -54.39
C ASN A 96 -13.39 -54.66 -54.44
N LEU A 97 -14.18 -54.53 -55.51
CA LEU A 97 -15.25 -53.52 -55.62
C LEU A 97 -16.35 -53.68 -54.54
N ALA A 98 -16.41 -54.82 -53.85
CA ALA A 98 -17.32 -54.97 -52.74
C ALA A 98 -16.96 -54.00 -51.59
N TYR A 99 -15.69 -53.69 -51.37
CA TYR A 99 -15.25 -52.86 -50.26
C TYR A 99 -15.30 -51.37 -50.60
N GLN A 100 -15.59 -50.55 -49.58
CA GLN A 100 -15.46 -49.11 -49.70
C GLN A 100 -14.03 -48.71 -49.31
N LEU A 101 -13.44 -47.81 -50.09
CA LEU A 101 -12.20 -47.14 -49.69
C LEU A 101 -12.54 -46.03 -48.68
N PRO A 102 -11.68 -45.77 -47.67
CA PRO A 102 -11.82 -44.57 -46.86
C PRO A 102 -11.76 -43.33 -47.76
N ASN A 103 -12.45 -42.25 -47.36
CA ASN A 103 -12.35 -41.01 -48.12
C ASN A 103 -10.90 -40.49 -48.11
N ALA A 104 -10.54 -39.73 -49.15
CA ALA A 104 -9.16 -39.28 -49.34
C ALA A 104 -8.61 -38.50 -48.12
N MET A 105 -9.43 -37.75 -47.39
CA MET A 105 -8.99 -37.02 -46.19
C MET A 105 -8.59 -37.98 -45.07
N LEU A 106 -9.42 -39.00 -44.79
CA LEU A 106 -9.12 -40.01 -43.77
C LEU A 106 -7.89 -40.84 -44.15
N LEU A 107 -7.71 -41.17 -45.43
CA LEU A 107 -6.50 -41.82 -45.91
C LEU A 107 -5.26 -40.95 -45.66
N VAL A 108 -5.31 -39.66 -46.01
CA VAL A 108 -4.19 -38.74 -45.74
C VAL A 108 -3.87 -38.68 -44.24
N GLN A 109 -4.88 -38.56 -43.37
CA GLN A 109 -4.66 -38.52 -41.91
C GLN A 109 -4.05 -39.82 -41.38
N GLY A 110 -4.52 -40.98 -41.86
CA GLY A 110 -3.94 -42.28 -41.51
C GLY A 110 -2.50 -42.42 -42.01
N ASN A 111 -2.24 -42.00 -43.26
CA ASN A 111 -0.92 -42.07 -43.87
C ASN A 111 0.10 -41.15 -43.18
N LEU A 112 -0.33 -39.96 -42.74
CA LEU A 112 0.50 -39.06 -41.92
C LEU A 112 0.90 -39.71 -40.58
N LEU A 113 -0.06 -40.36 -39.90
CA LEU A 113 0.22 -41.07 -38.64
C LEU A 113 1.18 -42.25 -38.84
N GLN A 114 1.12 -42.90 -39.99
CA GLN A 114 1.96 -44.05 -40.34
C GLN A 114 3.29 -43.68 -41.01
N GLU A 115 3.60 -42.38 -41.14
CA GLU A 115 4.83 -41.88 -41.77
C GLU A 115 5.03 -42.41 -43.21
N VAL A 116 3.93 -42.59 -43.94
CA VAL A 116 3.94 -43.01 -45.35
C VAL A 116 4.63 -41.94 -46.21
N SER A 117 5.27 -42.33 -47.33
CA SER A 117 5.92 -41.35 -48.21
C SER A 117 4.89 -40.44 -48.90
N THR A 118 5.23 -39.17 -49.14
CA THR A 118 4.32 -38.22 -49.80
C THR A 118 3.82 -38.73 -51.15
N THR A 119 4.68 -39.38 -51.94
CA THR A 119 4.33 -39.98 -53.23
C THR A 119 3.24 -41.03 -53.09
N ASP A 120 3.36 -41.91 -52.09
CA ASP A 120 2.37 -42.96 -51.84
C ASP A 120 1.06 -42.36 -51.31
N MET A 121 1.12 -41.28 -50.50
CA MET A 121 -0.09 -40.58 -50.07
C MET A 121 -0.87 -39.98 -51.25
N ILE A 122 -0.17 -39.39 -52.22
CA ILE A 122 -0.78 -38.82 -53.42
C ILE A 122 -1.44 -39.92 -54.27
N ASP A 123 -0.80 -41.09 -54.39
CA ASP A 123 -1.38 -42.25 -55.08
C ASP A 123 -2.63 -42.77 -54.36
N ASP A 124 -2.61 -42.86 -53.02
CA ASP A 124 -3.76 -43.27 -52.23
C ASP A 124 -4.94 -42.28 -52.29
N ILE A 125 -4.66 -40.98 -52.35
CA ILE A 125 -5.68 -39.94 -52.61
C ILE A 125 -6.36 -40.20 -53.96
N ALA A 126 -5.59 -40.58 -54.98
CA ALA A 126 -6.13 -40.90 -56.30
C ALA A 126 -7.00 -42.15 -56.28
N LYS A 127 -6.57 -43.21 -55.58
CA LYS A 127 -7.36 -44.44 -55.38
C LYS A 127 -8.68 -44.15 -54.66
N ALA A 128 -8.70 -43.22 -53.71
CA ALA A 128 -9.92 -42.78 -53.03
C ALA A 128 -10.87 -41.89 -53.87
N GLY A 129 -10.59 -41.73 -55.16
CA GLY A 129 -11.51 -41.12 -56.13
C GLY A 129 -11.27 -39.64 -56.40
N ILE A 130 -10.20 -39.04 -55.87
CA ILE A 130 -9.75 -37.73 -56.31
C ILE A 130 -9.00 -37.89 -57.64
N HIS A 131 -9.37 -37.13 -58.66
CA HIS A 131 -8.69 -37.24 -59.96
C HIS A 131 -7.18 -36.95 -59.80
N PRO A 132 -6.26 -37.76 -60.36
CA PRO A 132 -4.80 -37.64 -60.13
C PRO A 132 -4.24 -36.21 -60.32
N LYS A 133 -4.71 -35.50 -61.34
CA LYS A 133 -4.39 -34.06 -61.58
C LYS A 133 -4.59 -33.12 -60.38
N TYR A 134 -5.47 -33.48 -59.44
CA TYR A 134 -5.80 -32.67 -58.26
C TYR A 134 -5.30 -33.29 -56.96
N ALA A 135 -4.65 -34.47 -56.99
CA ALA A 135 -4.24 -35.18 -55.79
C ALA A 135 -3.22 -34.36 -54.97
N ASP A 136 -2.22 -33.73 -55.62
CA ASP A 136 -1.29 -32.81 -54.95
C ASP A 136 -2.01 -31.62 -54.30
N LYS A 137 -2.91 -30.98 -55.04
CA LYS A 137 -3.70 -29.84 -54.52
C LYS A 137 -4.58 -30.25 -53.35
N TYR A 138 -5.12 -31.46 -53.39
CA TYR A 138 -5.92 -32.02 -52.31
C TYR A 138 -5.05 -32.25 -51.07
N PHE A 139 -3.88 -32.86 -51.25
CA PHE A 139 -2.91 -33.09 -50.18
C PHE A 139 -2.53 -31.78 -49.47
N ASP A 140 -2.06 -30.78 -50.22
CA ASP A 140 -1.73 -29.45 -49.68
C ASP A 140 -2.95 -28.78 -49.03
N GLY A 141 -4.15 -29.02 -49.58
CA GLY A 141 -5.42 -28.56 -49.03
C GLY A 141 -5.78 -29.18 -47.68
N VAL A 142 -5.42 -30.45 -47.45
CA VAL A 142 -5.68 -31.18 -46.20
C VAL A 142 -4.66 -30.86 -45.11
N LEU A 143 -3.40 -30.60 -45.48
CA LEU A 143 -2.37 -30.27 -44.49
C LEU A 143 -2.76 -29.05 -43.65
N THR A 144 -2.52 -29.14 -42.34
CA THR A 144 -2.84 -28.06 -41.42
C THR A 144 -2.02 -26.82 -41.74
N LYS A 145 -2.70 -25.68 -41.83
CA LYS A 145 -2.07 -24.35 -41.93
C LYS A 145 -1.88 -23.78 -40.52
N PRO A 146 -0.88 -22.90 -40.30
CA PRO A 146 -0.79 -22.15 -39.05
C PRO A 146 -2.12 -21.43 -38.76
N ASN A 147 -2.49 -21.35 -37.49
CA ASN A 147 -3.67 -20.59 -37.12
C ASN A 147 -3.43 -19.09 -37.38
N THR A 148 -4.53 -18.33 -37.49
CA THR A 148 -4.47 -16.92 -37.86
C THR A 148 -3.67 -16.06 -36.88
N GLN A 149 -3.72 -16.36 -35.58
CA GLN A 149 -3.00 -15.60 -34.56
C GLN A 149 -1.49 -15.80 -34.66
N ASP A 150 -1.04 -17.03 -34.96
CA ASP A 150 0.37 -17.33 -35.17
C ASP A 150 0.90 -16.62 -36.43
N LEU A 151 0.12 -16.57 -37.50
CA LEU A 151 0.49 -15.81 -38.71
C LEU A 151 0.61 -14.31 -38.44
N ILE A 152 -0.33 -13.72 -37.71
CA ILE A 152 -0.26 -12.31 -37.32
C ILE A 152 0.98 -12.06 -36.45
N ALA A 153 1.19 -12.87 -35.42
CA ALA A 153 2.33 -12.72 -34.52
C ALA A 153 3.68 -12.94 -35.23
N TRP A 154 3.73 -13.82 -36.23
CA TRP A 154 4.89 -14.03 -37.08
C TRP A 154 5.14 -12.82 -37.99
N GLN A 155 4.11 -12.33 -38.67
CA GLN A 155 4.21 -11.19 -39.57
C GLN A 155 4.64 -9.93 -38.83
N LEU A 156 4.06 -9.63 -37.66
CA LEU A 156 4.49 -8.50 -36.82
C LEU A 156 6.00 -8.53 -36.50
N ARG A 157 6.61 -9.71 -36.34
CA ARG A 157 8.05 -9.83 -36.04
C ARG A 157 8.95 -9.53 -37.25
N ILE A 158 8.44 -9.78 -38.46
CA ILE A 158 9.14 -9.53 -39.73
C ILE A 158 8.90 -8.08 -40.16
N ASP A 159 7.63 -7.70 -40.30
CA ASP A 159 7.16 -6.41 -40.75
C ASP A 159 5.94 -5.97 -39.90
N PRO A 160 6.13 -5.00 -38.99
CA PRO A 160 5.04 -4.44 -38.20
C PRO A 160 3.94 -3.72 -39.01
N ASN A 161 4.17 -3.41 -40.30
CA ASN A 161 3.15 -2.83 -41.18
C ASN A 161 2.22 -3.87 -41.81
N LEU A 162 2.52 -5.16 -41.63
CA LEU A 162 1.68 -6.28 -42.07
C LEU A 162 1.41 -6.28 -43.58
N GLU A 163 2.37 -5.86 -44.40
CA GLU A 163 2.19 -5.76 -45.86
C GLU A 163 1.88 -7.13 -46.48
N ALA A 164 2.56 -8.18 -46.01
CA ALA A 164 2.40 -9.55 -46.52
C ALA A 164 1.26 -10.34 -45.85
N LEU A 165 0.56 -9.76 -44.86
CA LEU A 165 -0.43 -10.51 -44.06
C LEU A 165 -1.62 -10.97 -44.91
N ASP A 166 -2.08 -10.16 -45.87
CA ASP A 166 -3.27 -10.46 -46.69
C ASP A 166 -3.10 -11.76 -47.50
N ASP A 167 -1.91 -11.96 -48.07
CA ASP A 167 -1.61 -13.16 -48.85
C ASP A 167 -1.51 -14.41 -47.95
N GLU A 168 -0.95 -14.28 -46.75
CA GLU A 168 -0.90 -15.37 -45.77
C GLU A 168 -2.29 -15.73 -45.24
N LEU A 169 -3.13 -14.73 -44.93
CA LEU A 169 -4.52 -14.94 -44.53
C LEU A 169 -5.31 -15.64 -45.64
N ARG A 170 -5.13 -15.24 -46.90
CA ARG A 170 -5.78 -15.88 -48.06
C ARG A 170 -5.41 -17.36 -48.16
N LYS A 171 -4.14 -17.72 -47.97
CA LYS A 171 -3.66 -19.13 -48.02
C LYS A 171 -4.32 -20.02 -46.96
N THR A 172 -4.77 -19.44 -45.85
CA THR A 172 -5.51 -20.15 -44.80
C THR A 172 -7.02 -20.22 -45.01
N GLY A 173 -7.53 -19.62 -46.09
CA GLY A 173 -8.95 -19.60 -46.41
C GLY A 173 -9.72 -18.42 -45.80
N ILE A 174 -9.06 -17.43 -45.22
CA ILE A 174 -9.72 -16.20 -44.77
C ILE A 174 -10.19 -15.40 -45.98
N HIS A 175 -11.48 -15.03 -45.96
CA HIS A 175 -12.08 -14.25 -47.02
C HIS A 175 -11.51 -12.81 -47.03
N PRO A 176 -11.18 -12.22 -48.20
CA PRO A 176 -10.58 -10.89 -48.31
C PRO A 176 -11.29 -9.76 -47.56
N ASN A 177 -12.63 -9.79 -47.49
CA ASN A 177 -13.43 -8.82 -46.72
C ASN A 177 -13.08 -8.73 -45.22
N TYR A 178 -12.35 -9.70 -44.67
CA TYR A 178 -11.94 -9.72 -43.25
C TYR A 178 -10.47 -9.39 -43.03
N PHE A 179 -9.70 -9.07 -44.07
CA PHE A 179 -8.27 -8.75 -43.92
C PHE A 179 -8.05 -7.53 -43.02
N ASP A 180 -8.83 -6.47 -43.23
CA ASP A 180 -8.78 -5.26 -42.39
C ASP A 180 -9.15 -5.55 -40.93
N VAL A 181 -10.05 -6.50 -40.69
CA VAL A 181 -10.41 -6.93 -39.32
C VAL A 181 -9.19 -7.51 -38.61
N TYR A 182 -8.47 -8.42 -39.27
CA TYR A 182 -7.27 -9.03 -38.68
C TYR A 182 -6.10 -8.06 -38.54
N LYS A 183 -5.89 -7.17 -39.51
CA LYS A 183 -4.90 -6.08 -39.42
C LYS A 183 -5.20 -5.14 -38.25
N THR A 184 -6.47 -4.80 -38.04
CA THR A 184 -6.90 -3.99 -36.90
C THR A 184 -6.65 -4.71 -35.58
N LEU A 185 -7.00 -6.00 -35.49
CA LEU A 185 -6.82 -6.81 -34.29
C LEU A 185 -5.34 -7.12 -33.97
N ALA A 186 -4.46 -7.07 -34.97
CA ALA A 186 -3.02 -7.23 -34.79
C ALA A 186 -2.39 -6.13 -33.93
N HIS A 187 -3.06 -4.97 -33.82
CA HIS A 187 -2.63 -3.85 -33.01
C HIS A 187 -3.54 -3.70 -31.78
N PRO A 188 -3.28 -4.45 -30.70
CA PRO A 188 -4.15 -4.44 -29.53
C PRO A 188 -4.12 -3.08 -28.82
N ILE A 189 -5.29 -2.67 -28.34
CA ILE A 189 -5.40 -1.58 -27.39
C ILE A 189 -4.94 -2.11 -26.01
N PRO A 190 -4.12 -1.35 -25.25
CA PRO A 190 -3.74 -1.72 -23.89
C PRO A 190 -4.93 -2.13 -23.01
N PRO A 191 -4.76 -3.08 -22.07
CA PRO A 191 -5.78 -3.43 -21.08
C PRO A 191 -6.27 -2.21 -20.29
N ILE A 192 -7.53 -2.23 -19.86
CA ILE A 192 -8.17 -1.12 -19.14
C ILE A 192 -7.36 -0.65 -17.92
N ASN A 193 -6.76 -1.56 -17.15
CA ASN A 193 -5.94 -1.20 -15.98
C ASN A 193 -4.68 -0.40 -16.38
N ASP A 194 -4.08 -0.74 -17.52
CA ASP A 194 -2.91 -0.01 -18.04
C ASP A 194 -3.35 1.37 -18.53
N LEU A 195 -4.49 1.46 -19.20
CA LEU A 195 -5.07 2.75 -19.62
C LEU A 195 -5.40 3.65 -18.42
N ILE A 196 -5.93 3.10 -17.33
CA ILE A 196 -6.15 3.84 -16.08
C ILE A 196 -4.81 4.33 -15.52
N THR A 197 -3.80 3.47 -15.48
CA THR A 197 -2.46 3.84 -15.01
C THR A 197 -1.86 4.96 -15.87
N MET A 198 -1.95 4.86 -17.19
CA MET A 198 -1.51 5.90 -18.14
C MET A 198 -2.28 7.21 -17.93
N ALA A 199 -3.59 7.17 -17.71
CA ALA A 199 -4.42 8.35 -17.44
C ALA A 199 -4.03 9.04 -16.14
N VAL A 200 -3.89 8.28 -15.06
CA VAL A 200 -3.47 8.82 -13.76
C VAL A 200 -2.06 9.37 -13.82
N ARG A 201 -1.16 8.72 -14.57
CA ARG A 201 0.23 9.17 -14.78
C ARG A 201 0.37 10.27 -15.83
N GLU A 202 -0.73 10.87 -16.30
CA GLU A 202 -0.72 12.01 -17.23
C GLU A 202 -0.07 11.68 -18.60
N ALA A 203 0.02 10.39 -18.97
CA ALA A 203 0.57 9.95 -20.26
C ALA A 203 -0.34 10.27 -21.46
N PHE A 204 -1.59 10.68 -21.21
CA PHE A 204 -2.52 11.21 -22.20
C PHE A 204 -2.52 12.75 -22.27
N THR A 205 -1.70 13.41 -21.46
CA THR A 205 -1.59 14.88 -21.40
C THR A 205 -0.17 15.30 -21.82
N PRO A 206 0.10 15.48 -23.13
CA PRO A 206 1.46 15.66 -23.65
C PRO A 206 2.25 16.79 -22.99
N GLU A 207 1.58 17.89 -22.64
CA GLU A 207 2.20 19.04 -21.98
C GLU A 207 2.70 18.69 -20.57
N ILE A 208 1.94 17.87 -19.83
CA ILE A 208 2.32 17.42 -18.48
C ILE A 208 3.40 16.34 -18.58
N ALA A 209 3.24 15.38 -19.49
CA ALA A 209 4.22 14.32 -19.71
C ALA A 209 5.58 14.89 -20.13
N SER A 210 5.59 15.88 -21.03
CA SER A 210 6.81 16.60 -21.42
C SER A 210 7.40 17.39 -20.26
N ARG A 211 6.58 18.08 -19.46
CA ARG A 211 7.06 18.80 -18.27
C ARG A 211 7.72 17.87 -17.25
N PHE A 212 7.25 16.64 -17.14
CA PHE A 212 7.78 15.61 -16.24
C PHE A 212 8.93 14.81 -16.83
N GLY A 213 9.35 15.08 -18.08
CA GLY A 213 10.37 14.30 -18.75
C GLY A 213 9.97 12.84 -18.93
N GLN A 214 8.68 12.52 -18.98
CA GLN A 214 8.20 11.12 -18.98
C GLN A 214 8.61 10.33 -20.21
N TYR A 215 8.89 11.02 -21.32
CA TYR A 215 9.40 10.41 -22.56
C TYR A 215 10.93 10.34 -22.61
N GLU A 216 11.64 10.86 -21.60
CA GLU A 216 13.10 10.84 -21.59
C GLU A 216 13.63 9.40 -21.51
N GLY A 217 14.78 9.18 -22.17
CA GLY A 217 15.45 7.88 -22.15
C GLY A 217 14.74 6.76 -22.91
N LEU A 218 13.67 7.04 -23.67
CA LEU A 218 12.96 6.05 -24.49
C LEU A 218 13.90 5.41 -25.52
N PRO A 219 14.26 4.12 -25.39
CA PRO A 219 15.17 3.48 -26.32
C PRO A 219 14.45 3.16 -27.63
N GLN A 220 15.08 3.47 -28.77
CA GLN A 220 14.55 3.11 -30.09
C GLN A 220 14.32 1.59 -30.21
N ALA A 221 15.23 0.78 -29.65
CA ALA A 221 15.09 -0.68 -29.61
C ALA A 221 13.85 -1.16 -28.85
N TYR A 222 13.38 -0.42 -27.84
CA TYR A 222 12.13 -0.74 -27.15
C TYR A 222 10.92 -0.50 -28.06
N VAL A 223 10.89 0.63 -28.78
CA VAL A 223 9.82 0.96 -29.73
C VAL A 223 9.74 -0.09 -30.83
N GLU A 224 10.89 -0.50 -31.38
CA GLU A 224 10.97 -1.57 -32.39
C GLU A 224 10.48 -2.92 -31.86
N ALA A 225 10.86 -3.29 -30.64
CA ALA A 225 10.41 -4.53 -30.02
C ALA A 225 8.91 -4.52 -29.69
N ALA A 226 8.38 -3.37 -29.26
CA ALA A 226 6.95 -3.16 -28.99
C ALA A 226 6.12 -3.26 -30.29
N ALA A 227 6.60 -2.67 -31.39
CA ALA A 227 5.97 -2.80 -32.71
C ALA A 227 5.89 -4.27 -33.16
N LYS A 228 6.94 -5.07 -32.94
CA LYS A 228 6.95 -6.51 -33.19
C LYS A 228 5.99 -7.33 -32.33
N LYS A 229 5.42 -6.72 -31.29
CA LYS A 229 4.36 -7.26 -30.44
C LYS A 229 2.97 -6.68 -30.77
N GLY A 230 2.87 -5.85 -31.80
CA GLY A 230 1.62 -5.22 -32.23
C GLY A 230 1.34 -3.87 -31.56
N LEU A 231 2.13 -3.43 -30.58
CA LEU A 231 1.93 -2.11 -29.99
C LEU A 231 2.33 -1.01 -30.97
N THR A 232 1.43 -0.07 -31.23
CA THR A 232 1.75 1.12 -32.01
C THR A 232 2.80 1.96 -31.27
N LYS A 233 3.52 2.80 -32.02
CA LYS A 233 4.51 3.74 -31.44
C LYS A 233 3.91 4.58 -30.32
N GLU A 234 2.69 5.08 -30.54
CA GLU A 234 1.94 5.87 -29.57
C GLU A 234 1.68 5.11 -28.25
N TRP A 235 1.29 3.83 -28.33
CA TRP A 235 1.10 3.02 -27.12
C TRP A 235 2.41 2.70 -26.43
N ALA A 236 3.47 2.40 -27.18
CA ALA A 236 4.80 2.18 -26.61
C ALA A 236 5.29 3.42 -25.84
N GLU A 237 5.14 4.61 -26.42
CA GLU A 237 5.49 5.88 -25.77
C GLU A 237 4.69 6.13 -24.50
N ARG A 238 3.40 5.76 -24.45
CA ARG A 238 2.58 5.91 -23.24
C ARG A 238 2.93 4.90 -22.15
N TYR A 239 3.22 3.66 -22.51
CA TYR A 239 3.74 2.68 -21.57
C TYR A 239 5.04 3.17 -20.95
N TRP A 240 5.93 3.74 -21.76
CA TRP A 240 7.13 4.38 -21.26
C TRP A 240 6.79 5.58 -20.37
N ALA A 241 5.89 6.48 -20.76
CA ALA A 241 5.55 7.62 -19.93
C ALA A 241 4.98 7.24 -18.54
N ALA A 242 4.29 6.10 -18.45
CA ALA A 242 3.66 5.63 -17.22
C ALA A 242 4.55 4.75 -16.32
N HIS A 243 5.72 4.28 -16.80
CA HIS A 243 6.52 3.26 -16.08
C HIS A 243 7.29 3.78 -14.85
N TRP A 244 7.46 5.09 -14.73
CA TRP A 244 8.33 5.69 -13.72
C TRP A 244 7.83 5.49 -12.28
N THR A 245 8.77 5.34 -11.35
CA THR A 245 8.46 5.42 -9.91
C THR A 245 8.46 6.88 -9.48
N LEU A 246 7.32 7.35 -8.95
CA LEU A 246 7.18 8.73 -8.50
C LEU A 246 7.68 8.91 -7.05
N PRO A 247 8.10 10.12 -6.65
CA PRO A 247 8.36 10.45 -5.26
C PRO A 247 7.15 10.14 -4.37
N SER A 248 7.38 9.69 -3.14
CA SER A 248 6.31 9.50 -2.17
C SER A 248 5.68 10.84 -1.76
N VAL A 249 4.47 10.80 -1.22
CA VAL A 249 3.81 11.99 -0.67
C VAL A 249 4.65 12.66 0.41
N GLN A 250 5.35 11.87 1.25
CA GLN A 250 6.22 12.40 2.30
C GLN A 250 7.45 13.13 1.71
N GLN A 251 8.01 12.61 0.61
CA GLN A 251 9.05 13.33 -0.14
C GLN A 251 8.48 14.62 -0.74
N GLY A 252 7.26 14.56 -1.30
CA GLY A 252 6.51 15.74 -1.77
C GLY A 252 6.33 16.82 -0.71
N PHE A 253 5.97 16.43 0.53
CA PHE A 253 5.89 17.35 1.67
C PHE A 253 7.24 18.00 1.97
N GLY A 254 8.30 17.19 2.03
CA GLY A 254 9.65 17.69 2.25
C GLY A 254 10.09 18.69 1.18
N MET A 255 9.76 18.44 -0.09
CA MET A 255 10.03 19.37 -1.19
C MET A 255 9.22 20.67 -1.06
N LEU A 256 7.94 20.58 -0.71
CA LEU A 256 7.08 21.75 -0.49
C LEU A 256 7.60 22.63 0.64
N HIS A 257 7.92 22.06 1.81
CA HIS A 257 8.38 22.85 2.96
C HIS A 257 9.75 23.49 2.75
N ARG A 258 10.56 22.96 1.82
CA ARG A 258 11.84 23.52 1.42
C ARG A 258 11.73 24.54 0.28
N GLY A 259 10.54 24.79 -0.25
CA GLY A 259 10.32 25.68 -1.39
C GLY A 259 10.87 25.16 -2.72
N ILE A 260 11.14 23.85 -2.81
CA ILE A 260 11.62 23.21 -4.06
C ILE A 260 10.47 23.08 -5.06
N ILE A 261 9.27 22.81 -4.54
CA ILE A 261 8.03 22.76 -5.33
C ILE A 261 6.95 23.63 -4.68
N ASN A 262 5.94 24.02 -5.44
CA ASN A 262 4.78 24.74 -4.91
C ASN A 262 3.58 23.78 -4.64
N GLN A 263 2.46 24.33 -4.14
CA GLN A 263 1.26 23.53 -3.83
C GLN A 263 0.61 22.91 -5.07
N ALA A 264 0.66 23.59 -6.23
CA ALA A 264 0.11 23.06 -7.49
C ALA A 264 0.93 21.84 -7.96
N ASP A 265 2.25 21.90 -7.82
CA ASP A 265 3.16 20.79 -8.12
C ASP A 265 2.92 19.58 -7.20
N LEU A 266 2.74 19.83 -5.89
CA LEU A 266 2.38 18.77 -4.95
C LEU A 266 1.01 18.16 -5.28
N GLY A 267 0.04 18.99 -5.67
CA GLY A 267 -1.28 18.52 -6.12
C GLY A 267 -1.21 17.64 -7.36
N LEU A 268 -0.32 17.98 -8.31
CA LEU A 268 -0.08 17.17 -9.49
C LEU A 268 0.62 15.85 -9.14
N LEU A 269 1.61 15.86 -8.24
CA LEU A 269 2.24 14.64 -7.73
C LEU A 269 1.21 13.72 -7.05
N MET A 270 0.36 14.26 -6.17
CA MET A 270 -0.67 13.47 -5.49
C MET A 270 -1.69 12.88 -6.48
N ARG A 271 -2.03 13.61 -7.55
CA ARG A 271 -2.87 13.07 -8.62
C ARG A 271 -2.17 11.90 -9.31
N ALA A 272 -0.91 12.05 -9.69
CA ALA A 272 -0.15 11.01 -10.37
C ALA A 272 0.13 9.77 -9.48
N LEU A 273 0.10 9.95 -8.16
CA LEU A 273 0.12 8.86 -7.16
C LEU A 273 -1.25 8.19 -6.95
N ASP A 274 -2.26 8.53 -7.75
CA ASP A 274 -3.63 8.03 -7.65
C ASP A 274 -4.34 8.33 -6.32
N ILE A 275 -3.97 9.43 -5.66
CA ILE A 275 -4.62 9.83 -4.41
C ILE A 275 -5.96 10.47 -4.76
N MET A 276 -7.05 9.96 -4.19
CA MET A 276 -8.39 10.48 -4.44
C MET A 276 -8.47 11.99 -4.17
N PRO A 277 -9.16 12.79 -5.01
CA PRO A 277 -9.25 14.23 -4.87
C PRO A 277 -9.64 14.71 -3.46
N PHE A 278 -10.57 14.02 -2.81
CA PHE A 278 -11.03 14.32 -1.45
C PHE A 278 -9.91 14.38 -0.40
N TRP A 279 -8.86 13.58 -0.55
CA TRP A 279 -7.76 13.48 0.42
C TRP A 279 -6.63 14.46 0.15
N ARG A 280 -6.51 15.03 -1.05
CA ARG A 280 -5.34 15.83 -1.47
C ARG A 280 -5.14 17.06 -0.59
N ASP A 281 -6.18 17.87 -0.44
CA ASP A 281 -6.12 19.09 0.39
C ASP A 281 -5.91 18.76 1.87
N LYS A 282 -6.48 17.65 2.35
CA LYS A 282 -6.34 17.19 3.74
C LYS A 282 -4.91 16.73 4.04
N LEU A 283 -4.32 15.96 3.12
CA LEU A 283 -2.92 15.54 3.20
C LEU A 283 -1.98 16.74 3.08
N MET A 284 -2.30 17.71 2.23
CA MET A 284 -1.54 18.95 2.12
C MET A 284 -1.55 19.74 3.44
N GLN A 285 -2.71 19.89 4.09
CA GLN A 285 -2.80 20.53 5.41
C GLN A 285 -2.05 19.74 6.48
N LEU A 286 -2.18 18.41 6.49
CA LEU A 286 -1.46 17.50 7.39
C LEU A 286 0.06 17.63 7.26
N SER A 287 0.57 18.06 6.11
CA SER A 287 2.00 18.19 5.88
C SER A 287 2.66 19.19 6.86
N TYR A 288 1.94 20.23 7.28
CA TYR A 288 2.51 21.27 8.14
C TYR A 288 2.60 20.80 9.60
N LYS A 289 3.72 21.13 10.25
CA LYS A 289 3.96 20.75 11.64
C LYS A 289 3.09 21.60 12.58
N PRO A 290 2.39 20.98 13.56
CA PRO A 290 1.75 21.72 14.63
C PRO A 290 2.80 22.36 15.55
N LEU A 291 2.38 23.34 16.36
CA LEU A 291 3.24 23.99 17.34
C LEU A 291 3.74 22.99 18.38
N THR A 292 5.01 23.12 18.78
CA THR A 292 5.56 22.23 19.82
C THR A 292 4.99 22.57 21.19
N ARG A 293 4.85 21.57 22.07
CA ARG A 293 4.37 21.80 23.45
C ARG A 293 5.22 22.81 24.22
N VAL A 294 6.50 22.94 23.89
CA VAL A 294 7.41 23.92 24.52
C VAL A 294 7.08 25.32 24.03
N ASP A 295 6.94 25.50 22.72
CA ASP A 295 6.63 26.80 22.13
C ASP A 295 5.22 27.25 22.48
N VAL A 296 4.24 26.35 22.55
CA VAL A 296 2.88 26.66 23.04
C VAL A 296 2.93 27.29 24.44
N ARG A 297 3.73 26.74 25.36
CA ARG A 297 3.88 27.31 26.71
C ARG A 297 4.55 28.68 26.69
N ARG A 298 5.59 28.85 25.87
CA ARG A 298 6.30 30.13 25.72
C ARG A 298 5.40 31.21 25.09
N MET A 299 4.66 30.85 24.06
CA MET A 299 3.69 31.71 23.39
C MET A 299 2.56 32.13 24.33
N HIS A 300 2.07 31.22 25.18
CA HIS A 300 1.13 31.58 26.24
C HIS A 300 1.75 32.56 27.26
N LEU A 301 3.00 32.32 27.68
CA LEU A 301 3.70 33.20 28.62
C LEU A 301 3.86 34.62 28.06
N LEU A 302 4.11 34.73 26.76
CA LEU A 302 4.28 35.98 26.02
C LEU A 302 2.95 36.62 25.59
N GLY A 303 1.80 36.00 25.87
CA GLY A 303 0.48 36.48 25.45
C GLY A 303 0.20 36.34 23.95
N THR A 304 1.02 35.60 23.20
CA THR A 304 0.77 35.28 21.79
C THR A 304 -0.39 34.30 21.61
N LEU A 305 -0.56 33.37 22.57
CA LEU A 305 -1.71 32.47 22.63
C LEU A 305 -2.49 32.73 23.91
N ASP A 306 -3.82 32.74 23.79
CA ASP A 306 -4.76 32.66 24.89
C ASP A 306 -5.03 31.18 25.27
N GLU A 307 -5.84 30.95 26.31
CA GLU A 307 -6.17 29.58 26.75
C GLU A 307 -6.85 28.75 25.66
N SER A 308 -7.68 29.38 24.82
CA SER A 308 -8.36 28.71 23.71
C SER A 308 -7.38 28.28 22.61
N GLY A 309 -6.42 29.14 22.27
CA GLY A 309 -5.32 28.86 21.35
C GLY A 309 -4.36 27.79 21.87
N VAL A 310 -4.06 27.78 23.17
CA VAL A 310 -3.29 26.72 23.83
C VAL A 310 -4.00 25.37 23.71
N LYS A 311 -5.31 25.33 24.01
CA LYS A 311 -6.10 24.11 23.88
C LYS A 311 -6.10 23.58 22.45
N ARG A 312 -6.33 24.46 21.45
CA ARG A 312 -6.29 24.09 20.03
C ARG A 312 -4.92 23.55 19.62
N ALA A 313 -3.83 24.22 20.00
CA ALA A 313 -2.49 23.78 19.65
C ALA A 313 -2.16 22.38 20.22
N TYR A 314 -2.68 22.02 21.39
CA TYR A 314 -2.57 20.65 21.90
C TYR A 314 -3.42 19.64 21.12
N GLN A 315 -4.60 20.03 20.65
CA GLN A 315 -5.42 19.18 19.77
C GLN A 315 -4.74 18.93 18.42
N ASP A 316 -4.09 19.95 17.83
CA ASP A 316 -3.37 19.83 16.56
C ASP A 316 -2.20 18.83 16.64
N VAL A 317 -1.61 18.64 17.82
CA VAL A 317 -0.58 17.61 18.09
C VAL A 317 -1.18 16.21 18.27
N GLY A 318 -2.50 16.11 18.45
CA GLY A 318 -3.25 14.84 18.57
C GLY A 318 -3.78 14.53 19.97
N TYR A 319 -3.75 15.47 20.92
CA TYR A 319 -4.41 15.26 22.21
C TYR A 319 -5.94 15.30 22.06
N ASN A 320 -6.64 14.33 22.67
CA ASN A 320 -8.09 14.40 22.81
C ASN A 320 -8.53 15.61 23.68
N ASP A 321 -9.81 15.96 23.64
CA ASP A 321 -10.34 17.15 24.31
C ASP A 321 -10.03 17.21 25.82
N ARG A 322 -10.14 16.08 26.51
CA ARG A 322 -9.81 15.95 27.94
C ARG A 322 -8.34 16.28 28.20
N ASN A 323 -7.43 15.64 27.47
CA ASN A 323 -5.99 15.81 27.67
C ASN A 323 -5.52 17.20 27.24
N ALA A 324 -6.08 17.75 26.16
CA ALA A 324 -5.83 19.12 25.74
C ALA A 324 -6.25 20.13 26.83
N SER A 325 -7.40 19.91 27.48
CA SER A 325 -7.87 20.75 28.58
C SER A 325 -6.96 20.65 29.82
N LEU A 326 -6.51 19.45 30.18
CA LEU A 326 -5.54 19.26 31.28
C LEU A 326 -4.19 19.91 30.99
N MET A 327 -3.69 19.80 29.75
CA MET A 327 -2.44 20.44 29.32
C MET A 327 -2.55 21.97 29.29
N THR A 328 -3.73 22.50 28.99
CA THR A 328 -4.03 23.93 29.04
C THR A 328 -3.99 24.44 30.47
N ASP A 329 -4.72 23.82 31.40
CA ASP A 329 -4.68 24.16 32.83
C ASP A 329 -3.26 24.06 33.41
N PHE A 330 -2.53 23.00 33.06
CA PHE A 330 -1.12 22.87 33.42
C PHE A 330 -0.29 24.05 32.92
N THR A 331 -0.44 24.45 31.66
CA THR A 331 0.31 25.56 31.05
C THR A 331 0.01 26.90 31.71
N VAL A 332 -1.26 27.16 31.99
CA VAL A 332 -1.70 28.37 32.70
C VAL A 332 -1.08 28.45 34.09
N ARG A 333 -1.18 27.37 34.88
CA ARG A 333 -0.61 27.31 36.23
C ARG A 333 0.91 27.41 36.22
N TYR A 334 1.56 26.72 35.27
CA TYR A 334 3.01 26.75 35.11
C TYR A 334 3.50 28.16 34.83
N ASN A 335 2.87 28.88 33.89
CA ASN A 335 3.27 30.24 33.55
C ASN A 335 2.91 31.25 34.65
N ARG A 336 1.78 31.10 35.35
CA ARG A 336 1.42 31.95 36.50
C ARG A 336 2.49 31.89 37.60
N ARG A 337 3.04 30.69 37.87
CA ARG A 337 4.17 30.52 38.79
C ARG A 337 5.44 31.23 38.32
N SER A 338 5.69 31.29 37.01
CA SER A 338 6.83 32.02 36.45
C SER A 338 6.67 33.54 36.51
N LEU A 339 5.42 34.05 36.41
CA LEU A 339 5.12 35.49 36.42
C LEU A 339 5.04 36.10 37.82
N SER A 340 4.83 35.31 38.88
CA SER A 340 4.62 35.85 40.22
C SER A 340 5.83 36.61 40.78
N GLY A 341 7.05 36.33 40.29
CA GLY A 341 8.31 36.92 40.78
C GLY A 341 8.61 36.65 42.27
N PHE A 342 7.66 36.04 42.98
CA PHE A 342 7.62 35.85 44.41
C PHE A 342 7.84 34.36 44.68
N THR A 343 8.93 34.04 45.37
CA THR A 343 9.26 32.64 45.69
C THR A 343 8.58 32.21 46.99
N PRO A 344 8.47 30.89 47.26
CA PRO A 344 8.05 30.42 48.57
C PRO A 344 8.93 30.95 49.70
N ARG A 345 10.22 31.21 49.43
CA ARG A 345 11.14 31.82 50.38
C ARG A 345 10.74 33.25 50.71
N ASP A 346 10.32 34.05 49.72
CA ASP A 346 9.93 35.44 49.93
C ASP A 346 8.65 35.54 50.76
N ALA A 347 7.66 34.69 50.47
CA ALA A 347 6.42 34.58 51.24
C ALA A 347 6.66 34.17 52.70
N LEU A 348 7.50 33.16 52.94
CA LEU A 348 7.84 32.73 54.30
C LEU A 348 8.67 33.78 55.04
N SER A 349 9.61 34.45 54.36
CA SER A 349 10.39 35.56 54.93
C SER A 349 9.48 36.72 55.36
N ALA A 350 8.51 37.12 54.54
CA ALA A 350 7.55 38.15 54.89
C ALA A 350 6.73 37.78 56.14
N TYR A 351 6.33 36.50 56.26
CA TYR A 351 5.64 35.99 57.45
C TYR A 351 6.54 35.97 58.70
N ILE A 352 7.78 35.49 58.59
CA ILE A 352 8.75 35.44 59.70
C ILE A 352 9.08 36.84 60.22
N ASN A 353 9.19 37.82 59.31
CA ASN A 353 9.46 39.22 59.64
C ASN A 353 8.22 40.02 60.07
N GLN A 354 7.07 39.35 60.25
CA GLN A 354 5.82 39.95 60.71
C GLN A 354 5.20 40.99 59.74
N TYR A 355 5.60 41.01 58.46
CA TYR A 355 4.97 41.88 57.46
C TYR A 355 3.60 41.39 56.99
N ILE A 356 3.35 40.08 57.11
CA ILE A 356 2.08 39.45 56.73
C ILE A 356 1.63 38.43 57.79
N GLU A 357 0.34 38.14 57.77
CA GLU A 357 -0.29 37.14 58.63
C GLU A 357 -0.33 35.75 57.98
N THR A 358 -0.63 34.73 58.79
CA THR A 358 -0.69 33.33 58.37
C THR A 358 -1.64 33.10 57.19
N GLY A 359 -2.80 33.76 57.19
CA GLY A 359 -3.79 33.67 56.11
C GLY A 359 -3.25 34.21 54.79
N GLN A 360 -2.58 35.36 54.83
CA GLN A 360 -1.95 35.98 53.65
C GLN A 360 -0.79 35.15 53.12
N ALA A 361 0.10 34.67 54.00
CA ALA A 361 1.21 33.79 53.63
C ALA A 361 0.71 32.49 52.98
N THR A 362 -0.37 31.92 53.51
CA THR A 362 -1.02 30.72 52.95
C THR A 362 -1.61 30.99 51.56
N SER A 363 -2.27 32.13 51.36
CA SER A 363 -2.79 32.53 50.04
C SER A 363 -1.65 32.68 49.04
N ILE A 364 -0.61 33.44 49.37
CA ILE A 364 0.52 33.68 48.47
C ILE A 364 1.20 32.35 48.09
N LEU A 365 1.46 31.46 49.06
CA LEU A 365 2.06 30.14 48.77
C LEU A 365 1.19 29.31 47.84
N ARG A 366 -0.14 29.35 48.00
CA ARG A 366 -1.08 28.67 47.10
C ARG A 366 -1.05 29.29 45.70
N ASP A 367 -1.04 30.61 45.61
CA ASP A 367 -1.10 31.36 44.35
C ASP A 367 0.16 31.17 43.50
N ILE A 368 1.33 31.01 44.14
CA ILE A 368 2.60 30.67 43.46
C ILE A 368 2.79 29.16 43.23
N GLY A 369 1.78 28.34 43.55
CA GLY A 369 1.71 26.94 43.17
C GLY A 369 2.33 25.94 44.15
N VAL A 370 2.49 26.28 45.43
CA VAL A 370 2.86 25.30 46.47
C VAL A 370 1.68 24.35 46.71
N LYS A 371 1.97 23.04 46.83
CA LYS A 371 0.93 22.04 47.05
C LYS A 371 0.20 22.32 48.36
N ALA A 372 -1.13 22.29 48.33
CA ALA A 372 -1.96 22.56 49.51
C ALA A 372 -1.61 21.68 50.73
N SER A 373 -1.18 20.43 50.49
CA SER A 373 -0.73 19.50 51.54
C SER A 373 0.59 19.89 52.21
N GLU A 374 1.44 20.68 51.54
CA GLU A 374 2.76 21.08 52.04
C GLU A 374 2.71 22.40 52.81
N ILE A 375 1.76 23.28 52.48
CA ILE A 375 1.63 24.63 53.07
C ILE A 375 1.52 24.58 54.61
N PRO A 376 0.71 23.71 55.24
CA PRO A 376 0.61 23.67 56.70
C PRO A 376 1.96 23.42 57.40
N ASN A 377 2.76 22.51 56.84
CA ASN A 377 4.08 22.20 57.40
C ASN A 377 5.06 23.37 57.20
N MET A 378 5.04 24.02 56.03
CA MET A 378 5.88 25.18 55.74
C MET A 378 5.57 26.36 56.68
N ILE A 379 4.29 26.66 56.87
CA ILE A 379 3.82 27.71 57.77
C ILE A 379 4.20 27.39 59.22
N ARG A 380 4.03 26.13 59.66
CA ARG A 380 4.40 25.70 61.01
C ARG A 380 5.90 25.90 61.28
N LEU A 381 6.76 25.45 60.38
CA LEU A 381 8.21 25.63 60.50
C LEU A 381 8.62 27.11 60.49
N ALA A 382 7.97 27.93 59.64
CA ALA A 382 8.19 29.37 59.64
C ALA A 382 7.65 30.04 60.93
N GLY A 383 6.60 29.49 61.54
CA GLY A 383 6.07 29.91 62.84
C GLY A 383 7.11 29.77 63.95
N TYR A 384 7.78 28.62 64.05
CA TYR A 384 8.89 28.45 65.00
C TYR A 384 10.01 29.48 64.76
N LYS A 385 10.38 29.73 63.49
CA LYS A 385 11.39 30.74 63.16
C LYS A 385 10.95 32.16 63.54
N ARG A 386 9.66 32.49 63.36
CA ARG A 386 9.07 33.77 63.77
C ARG A 386 9.16 33.96 65.28
N GLU A 387 8.79 32.93 66.05
CA GLU A 387 8.89 32.94 67.52
C GLU A 387 10.34 33.07 67.99
N TRP A 388 11.26 32.32 67.40
CA TRP A 388 12.68 32.40 67.73
C TRP A 388 13.22 33.80 67.44
N LYS A 389 12.92 34.36 66.27
CA LYS A 389 13.33 35.71 65.90
C LYS A 389 12.79 36.75 66.89
N TYR A 390 11.51 36.68 67.24
CA TYR A 390 10.91 37.56 68.25
C TYR A 390 11.59 37.46 69.61
N LYS A 391 11.90 36.24 70.08
CA LYS A 391 12.66 36.03 71.32
C LYS A 391 14.07 36.62 71.22
N THR A 392 14.80 36.36 70.14
CA THR A 392 16.14 36.90 69.91
C THR A 392 16.16 38.43 69.90
N GLU A 393 15.20 39.07 69.24
CA GLU A 393 15.08 40.53 69.21
C GLU A 393 14.79 41.12 70.59
N ARG A 394 13.92 40.46 71.39
CA ARG A 394 13.66 40.88 72.78
C ARG A 394 14.88 40.70 73.67
N ILE A 395 15.61 39.60 73.54
CA ILE A 395 16.87 39.35 74.27
C ILE A 395 17.88 40.44 73.92
N ALA A 396 18.06 40.75 72.63
CA ALA A 396 18.95 41.80 72.18
C ALA A 396 18.54 43.18 72.72
N ALA A 397 17.25 43.51 72.72
CA ALA A 397 16.75 44.76 73.29
C ALA A 397 16.99 44.86 74.81
N ILE A 398 16.76 43.77 75.55
CA ILE A 398 17.06 43.71 76.99
C ILE A 398 18.57 43.87 77.23
N GLY A 399 19.40 43.20 76.42
CA GLY A 399 20.85 43.31 76.49
C GLY A 399 21.36 44.72 76.23
N ASN A 400 20.84 45.39 75.20
CA ASN A 400 21.19 46.78 74.92
C ASN A 400 20.82 47.73 76.08
N LEU A 401 19.68 47.51 76.74
CA LEU A 401 19.28 48.31 77.90
C LEU A 401 20.12 48.01 79.14
N TYR A 402 20.53 46.75 79.33
CA TYR A 402 21.43 46.34 80.40
C TYR A 402 22.84 46.93 80.21
N LYS A 403 23.43 46.78 79.01
CA LYS A 403 24.76 47.33 78.64
C LYS A 403 24.85 48.84 78.85
N LYS A 404 23.78 49.57 78.50
CA LYS A 404 23.66 51.02 78.73
C LYS A 404 23.32 51.43 80.18
N GLY A 405 23.29 50.49 81.12
CA GLY A 405 22.99 50.74 82.54
C GLY A 405 21.56 51.15 82.85
N LYS A 406 20.62 51.04 81.90
CA LYS A 406 19.18 51.33 82.12
C LYS A 406 18.46 50.19 82.85
N TYR A 407 19.01 48.97 82.78
CA TYR A 407 18.61 47.86 83.63
C TYR A 407 19.75 47.45 84.55
N ASP A 408 19.44 47.18 85.81
CA ASP A 408 20.34 46.50 86.73
C ASP A 408 20.30 44.97 86.53
N TYR A 409 21.18 44.25 87.21
CA TYR A 409 21.31 42.79 87.08
C TYR A 409 19.99 42.08 87.41
N ALA A 410 19.31 42.49 88.49
CA ALA A 410 18.05 41.89 88.92
C ALA A 410 16.93 42.11 87.88
N THR A 411 16.84 43.31 87.31
CA THR A 411 15.85 43.69 86.30
C THR A 411 16.11 43.00 84.96
N ALA A 412 17.36 42.94 84.51
CA ALA A 412 17.72 42.24 83.28
C ALA A 412 17.50 40.72 83.41
N ARG A 413 17.89 40.12 84.54
CA ARG A 413 17.63 38.71 84.86
C ARG A 413 16.13 38.39 84.85
N SER A 414 15.32 39.19 85.54
CA SER A 414 13.86 39.03 85.57
C SER A 414 13.24 39.13 84.18
N LYS A 415 13.62 40.14 83.39
CA LYS A 415 13.10 40.34 82.02
C LYS A 415 13.54 39.22 81.06
N LEU A 416 14.76 38.69 81.17
CA LEU A 416 15.22 37.55 80.37
C LEU A 416 14.48 36.27 80.73
N SER A 417 14.25 36.00 82.02
CA SER A 417 13.42 34.88 82.47
C SER A 417 11.98 35.00 81.96
N GLN A 418 11.42 36.21 81.92
CA GLN A 418 10.08 36.46 81.34
C GLN A 418 10.00 36.25 79.82
N VAL A 419 11.14 36.25 79.10
CA VAL A 419 11.20 35.87 77.68
C VAL A 419 11.22 34.33 77.50
N GLY A 420 11.32 33.58 78.61
CA GLY A 420 11.29 32.12 78.64
C GLY A 420 12.65 31.47 78.43
N LEU A 421 13.74 32.17 78.77
CA LEU A 421 15.09 31.59 78.84
C LEU A 421 15.25 30.75 80.12
N SER A 422 15.97 29.63 80.05
CA SER A 422 16.31 28.84 81.24
C SER A 422 17.32 29.57 82.12
N GLY A 423 17.32 29.26 83.42
CA GLY A 423 18.18 29.94 84.41
C GLY A 423 19.67 29.94 84.03
N ASP A 424 20.16 28.82 83.50
CA ASP A 424 21.56 28.69 83.06
C ASP A 424 21.87 29.63 81.88
N ILE A 425 20.98 29.70 80.88
CA ILE A 425 21.17 30.58 79.71
C ILE A 425 21.09 32.05 80.12
N VAL A 426 20.20 32.42 81.04
CA VAL A 426 20.11 33.79 81.56
C VAL A 426 21.43 34.19 82.22
N ASN A 427 21.99 33.33 83.07
CA ASN A 427 23.26 33.60 83.74
C ASN A 427 24.41 33.73 82.74
N THR A 428 24.54 32.80 81.79
CA THR A 428 25.55 32.87 80.73
C THR A 428 25.42 34.14 79.89
N GLN A 429 24.19 34.53 79.53
CA GLN A 429 23.96 35.73 78.71
C GLN A 429 24.31 37.02 79.45
N LEU A 430 24.00 37.12 80.75
CA LEU A 430 24.35 38.27 81.59
C LEU A 430 25.86 38.36 81.81
N GLN A 431 26.55 37.24 82.08
CA GLN A 431 28.02 37.18 82.17
C GLN A 431 28.69 37.64 80.87
N GLN A 432 28.16 37.25 79.71
CA GLN A 432 28.68 37.72 78.42
C GLN A 432 28.48 39.22 78.20
N TRP A 433 27.46 39.83 78.80
CA TRP A 433 27.21 41.26 78.68
C TRP A 433 28.00 42.08 79.69
N GLU A 434 28.45 41.48 80.81
CA GLU A 434 29.13 42.15 81.91
C GLU A 434 30.38 42.97 81.49
N PRO A 435 31.31 42.42 80.67
CA PRO A 435 32.43 43.20 80.14
C PRO A 435 32.00 44.35 79.22
N SER A 436 30.92 44.17 78.45
CA SER A 436 30.38 45.23 77.59
C SER A 436 29.72 46.35 78.41
N THR A 437 29.05 46.03 79.52
CA THR A 437 28.46 47.02 80.44
C THR A 437 29.51 47.95 81.04
N GLU A 438 30.67 47.43 81.47
CA GLU A 438 31.75 48.26 82.03
C GLU A 438 32.34 49.21 80.98
N ALA A 439 32.59 48.71 79.76
CA ALA A 439 33.08 49.51 78.64
C ALA A 439 32.06 50.56 78.16
N GLU A 440 30.75 50.26 78.15
CA GLU A 440 29.71 51.23 77.75
C GLU A 440 29.37 52.25 78.86
N ARG A 441 29.69 51.96 80.14
CA ARG A 441 29.46 52.87 81.28
C ARG A 441 30.55 53.92 81.45
N THR A 442 31.77 53.65 80.98
CA THR A 442 32.86 54.64 80.89
C THR A 442 32.74 55.39 79.57
N ALA A 443 31.79 56.35 79.50
CA ALA A 443 31.65 57.19 78.33
C ALA A 443 32.91 58.07 78.14
N THR A 444 33.81 57.64 77.27
CA THR A 444 34.94 58.44 76.77
C THR A 444 34.55 59.08 75.43
N PHE A 445 35.23 60.16 75.05
CA PHE A 445 35.05 60.71 73.71
C PHE A 445 35.53 59.69 72.67
N THR A 446 34.81 59.52 71.56
CA THR A 446 35.34 58.75 70.42
C THR A 446 36.56 59.46 69.81
N ASN A 447 37.42 58.74 69.10
CA ASN A 447 38.59 59.34 68.41
C ASN A 447 38.19 60.59 67.60
N ALA A 448 37.12 60.49 66.81
CA ALA A 448 36.61 61.62 66.02
C ALA A 448 36.12 62.80 66.88
N GLN A 449 35.49 62.54 68.03
CA GLN A 449 35.07 63.60 68.96
C GLN A 449 36.28 64.25 69.63
N THR A 450 37.26 63.45 70.10
CA THR A 450 38.49 63.95 70.72
C THR A 450 39.26 64.85 69.77
N LEU A 451 39.46 64.41 68.52
CA LEU A 451 40.16 65.19 67.50
C LEU A 451 39.39 66.46 67.15
N LYS A 452 38.06 66.39 66.98
CA LYS A 452 37.22 67.57 66.72
C LYS A 452 37.27 68.59 67.85
N LEU A 453 37.21 68.14 69.11
CA LEU A 453 37.30 69.02 70.29
C LEU A 453 38.67 69.70 70.36
N LEU A 454 39.74 68.98 69.98
CA LEU A 454 41.10 69.53 69.86
C LEU A 454 41.18 70.57 68.74
N THR A 455 40.63 70.30 67.55
CA THR A 455 40.61 71.27 66.43
C THR A 455 39.81 72.52 66.75
N MET A 456 38.73 72.38 67.52
CA MET A 456 37.91 73.50 67.97
C MET A 456 38.53 74.28 69.14
N GLY A 457 39.70 73.87 69.64
CA GLY A 457 40.39 74.50 70.77
C GLY A 457 39.67 74.34 72.11
N LEU A 458 38.71 73.40 72.20
CA LEU A 458 37.92 73.16 73.42
C LEU A 458 38.63 72.25 74.42
N ILE A 459 39.64 71.50 73.97
CA ILE A 459 40.57 70.75 74.80
C ILE A 459 41.99 70.99 74.31
N ASP A 460 42.98 70.88 75.19
CA ASP A 460 44.40 71.02 74.84
C ASP A 460 45.01 69.69 74.38
N GLU A 461 46.20 69.75 73.77
CA GLU A 461 46.92 68.57 73.28
C GLU A 461 47.17 67.52 74.40
N PRO A 462 47.60 67.89 75.62
CA PRO A 462 47.70 66.94 76.74
C PRO A 462 46.38 66.23 77.06
N ARG A 463 45.25 66.96 77.09
CA ARG A 463 43.94 66.35 77.34
C ARG A 463 43.52 65.44 76.21
N ALA A 464 43.73 65.84 74.95
CA ALA A 464 43.44 64.99 73.79
C ALA A 464 44.28 63.69 73.82
N ARG A 465 45.56 63.76 74.23
CA ARG A 465 46.42 62.58 74.39
C ARG A 465 45.92 61.62 75.47
N ALA A 466 45.38 62.15 76.57
CA ALA A 466 44.81 61.33 77.63
C ALA A 466 43.53 60.61 77.16
N GLU A 467 42.65 61.29 76.43
CA GLU A 467 41.43 60.69 75.86
C GLU A 467 41.75 59.61 74.82
N LEU A 468 42.72 59.85 73.93
CA LEU A 468 43.17 58.83 72.99
C LEU A 468 43.85 57.63 73.70
N GLN A 469 44.49 57.85 74.85
CA GLN A 469 45.04 56.77 75.67
C GLN A 469 43.93 55.90 76.28
N LEU A 470 42.86 56.53 76.77
CA LEU A 470 41.69 55.82 77.31
C LEU A 470 40.96 54.99 76.25
N LEU A 471 41.06 55.39 74.97
CA LEU A 471 40.58 54.62 73.83
C LEU A 471 41.53 53.48 73.40
N GLY A 472 42.69 53.33 74.06
CA GLY A 472 43.65 52.26 73.80
C GLY A 472 44.60 52.51 72.63
N PHE A 473 44.77 53.76 72.17
CA PHE A 473 45.80 54.10 71.17
C PHE A 473 47.19 54.16 71.82
N ASP A 474 48.18 53.53 71.18
CA ASP A 474 49.60 53.60 71.53
C ASP A 474 50.21 54.98 71.22
N ASP A 475 51.43 55.23 71.70
CA ASP A 475 52.12 56.53 71.59
C ASP A 475 52.24 57.00 70.13
N GLU A 476 52.62 56.09 69.23
CA GLU A 476 52.80 56.37 67.80
C GLU A 476 51.48 56.80 67.13
N ARG A 477 50.38 56.08 67.39
CA ARG A 477 49.07 56.42 66.83
C ARG A 477 48.52 57.71 67.41
N ARG A 478 48.75 58.00 68.69
CA ARG A 478 48.34 59.27 69.31
C ARG A 478 49.05 60.45 68.65
N ASP A 479 50.35 60.33 68.38
CA ASP A 479 51.13 61.35 67.70
C ASP A 479 50.63 61.61 66.27
N LEU A 480 50.40 60.55 65.50
CA LEU A 480 49.87 60.66 64.14
C LEU A 480 48.49 61.32 64.11
N LEU A 481 47.59 60.95 65.02
CA LEU A 481 46.24 61.51 65.09
C LEU A 481 46.28 63.00 65.44
N ILE A 482 47.10 63.41 66.42
CA ILE A 482 47.24 64.82 66.79
C ILE A 482 47.92 65.65 65.68
N LYS A 483 48.93 65.08 65.01
CA LYS A 483 49.59 65.72 63.87
C LYS A 483 48.62 65.92 62.71
N SER A 484 47.77 64.92 62.40
CA SER A 484 46.78 65.02 61.33
C SER A 484 45.73 66.11 61.56
N THR A 485 45.42 66.47 62.82
CA THR A 485 44.56 67.63 63.11
C THR A 485 45.28 68.98 62.95
N LYS A 486 46.59 69.06 63.22
CA LYS A 486 47.36 70.30 63.03
C LYS A 486 47.57 70.63 61.55
N GLU A 487 47.78 69.62 60.70
CA GLU A 487 47.91 69.79 59.24
C GLU A 487 46.57 70.13 58.54
N GLN A 488 45.43 70.01 59.23
CA GLN A 488 44.11 70.44 58.72
C GLN A 488 43.70 71.86 59.17
N THR A 489 44.49 72.51 60.03
CA THR A 489 44.21 73.88 60.54
C THR A 489 45.20 74.94 60.05
N GLU A 490 46.14 74.56 59.18
CA GLU A 490 46.80 75.44 58.20
C GLU A 490 46.04 75.40 56.87
#